data_AF-A0A366HHQ8-F1
#
_entry.id   AF-A0A366HHQ8-F1
#
_cell.length_a   1.000
_cell.length_b   1.000
_cell.length_c   1.000
_cell.angle_alpha   90.00
_cell.angle_beta   90.00
_cell.angle_gamma   90.00
#
_symmetry.space_group_name_H-M   'P 1'
#
loop_
_entity.id
_entity.type
_entity.pdbx_description
1 polymer ?
#
loop_
_entity_poly.entity_id
_entity_poly.type
_entity_poly.pdbx_seq_one_letter_code
_entity_poly.pdbx_strand_id
1 'polypeptide(L)'
;MEPETYIRALNTHLTYLFAFACKINEVDTFAALFLESRGAQDAGWNTVATASEVFSELKALGSKSSPLTRTEVRQMLCLYAQLAEAGGVYEGLLNTMQVAQLKPYNLWPFQDLVRVRQSPRAVVGPNANAMFRRLAEVAFAIGMTGLARLLEIAFRDDIRNAIAHADYILVPEGLRLRRRNGGQSTLVSNAEMVNAVQVSLFFFELLHAFRQATAESFRPARIIVGRFSANPPMPYKLELKDDGSLSLSTDAPGLQVDAAYERQRRINDRLGGQMVAAYISPGIDLPPALLPEISTMGFEVLIIGFENETEFAALIAEVTEHGLWDAAPIAESANHTLLMVTPLGFRKVSTGAEFKAWLPVVDEVHII
;
A
#
# COMPACT_ATOMS: atom_id res chain seq x y z
N MET A 1 16.39 5.43 -8.87
CA MET A 1 15.36 6.49 -8.92
C MET A 1 15.82 7.57 -7.96
N GLU A 2 15.78 8.84 -8.37
CA GLU A 2 16.13 9.93 -7.45
C GLU A 2 15.11 10.04 -6.30
N PRO A 3 15.54 10.39 -5.08
CA PRO A 3 14.65 10.46 -3.91
C PRO A 3 13.43 11.37 -4.09
N GLU A 4 13.57 12.50 -4.80
CA GLU A 4 12.46 13.42 -5.08
C GLU A 4 11.40 12.80 -6.02
N THR A 5 11.85 12.05 -7.03
CA THR A 5 10.93 11.31 -7.91
C THR A 5 10.24 10.20 -7.12
N TYR A 6 10.98 9.53 -6.24
CA TYR A 6 10.45 8.47 -5.39
C TYR A 6 9.33 8.97 -4.47
N ILE A 7 9.55 10.04 -3.71
CA ILE A 7 8.56 10.54 -2.75
C ILE A 7 7.27 11.00 -3.46
N ARG A 8 7.36 11.66 -4.61
CA ARG A 8 6.17 12.11 -5.37
C ARG A 8 5.38 10.93 -5.92
N ALA A 9 6.08 9.93 -6.47
CA ALA A 9 5.45 8.71 -6.98
C ALA A 9 4.83 7.90 -5.83
N LEU A 10 5.51 7.77 -4.69
CA LEU A 10 5.00 7.07 -3.52
C LEU A 10 3.78 7.76 -2.94
N ASN A 11 3.80 9.10 -2.80
CA ASN A 11 2.65 9.86 -2.33
C ASN A 11 1.43 9.61 -3.23
N THR A 12 1.61 9.71 -4.54
CA THR A 12 0.56 9.42 -5.54
C THR A 12 -0.05 8.03 -5.33
N HIS A 13 0.79 7.00 -5.21
CA HIS A 13 0.30 5.62 -5.07
C HIS A 13 -0.28 5.31 -3.69
N LEU A 14 0.22 5.92 -2.62
CA LEU A 14 -0.37 5.78 -1.29
C LEU A 14 -1.72 6.50 -1.21
N THR A 15 -1.87 7.68 -1.83
CA THR A 15 -3.17 8.35 -1.98
C THR A 15 -4.18 7.40 -2.62
N TYR A 16 -3.83 6.78 -3.74
CA TYR A 16 -4.72 5.85 -4.42
C TYR A 16 -5.03 4.64 -3.56
N LEU A 17 -4.02 4.01 -2.96
CA LEU A 17 -4.20 2.82 -2.13
C LEU A 17 -5.16 3.08 -0.96
N PHE A 18 -4.90 4.12 -0.16
CA PHE A 18 -5.70 4.40 1.04
C PHE A 18 -7.11 4.87 0.69
N ALA A 19 -7.26 5.73 -0.33
CA ALA A 19 -8.59 6.17 -0.77
C ALA A 19 -9.42 5.00 -1.30
N PHE A 20 -8.82 4.11 -2.09
CA PHE A 20 -9.48 2.92 -2.62
C PHE A 20 -9.77 1.88 -1.55
N ALA A 21 -8.83 1.57 -0.66
CA ALA A 21 -9.06 0.62 0.44
C ALA A 21 -10.24 1.08 1.32
N CYS A 22 -10.29 2.37 1.70
CA CYS A 22 -11.41 2.94 2.45
C CYS A 22 -12.75 2.78 1.72
N LYS A 23 -12.77 2.87 0.38
CA LYS A 23 -13.99 2.63 -0.40
C LYS A 23 -14.37 1.17 -0.45
N ILE A 24 -13.41 0.26 -0.65
CA ILE A 24 -13.68 -1.18 -0.79
C ILE A 24 -14.21 -1.80 0.50
N ASN A 25 -13.50 -1.57 1.62
CA ASN A 25 -13.93 -1.99 2.95
C ASN A 25 -13.32 -1.08 4.01
N GLU A 26 -14.10 -0.09 4.43
CA GLU A 26 -13.67 0.91 5.40
C GLU A 26 -13.36 0.33 6.79
N VAL A 27 -14.09 -0.70 7.21
CA VAL A 27 -13.91 -1.34 8.53
C VAL A 27 -12.59 -2.11 8.59
N ASP A 28 -12.26 -2.89 7.56
CA ASP A 28 -10.96 -3.57 7.50
C ASP A 28 -9.80 -2.59 7.25
N THR A 29 -10.05 -1.47 6.56
CA THR A 29 -9.04 -0.41 6.41
C THR A 29 -8.74 0.25 7.76
N PHE A 30 -9.76 0.51 8.58
CA PHE A 30 -9.58 0.97 9.96
C PHE A 30 -8.80 -0.06 10.79
N ALA A 31 -9.13 -1.34 10.66
CA ALA A 31 -8.40 -2.42 11.34
C ALA A 31 -6.93 -2.51 10.91
N ALA A 32 -6.62 -2.25 9.64
CA ALA A 32 -5.26 -2.23 9.12
C ALA A 32 -4.38 -1.11 9.73
N LEU A 33 -4.99 -0.10 10.39
CA LEU A 33 -4.24 0.93 11.10
C LEU A 33 -3.58 0.40 12.39
N PHE A 34 -4.10 -0.69 12.97
CA PHE A 34 -3.47 -1.43 14.07
C PHE A 34 -2.28 -2.22 13.52
N LEU A 35 -1.09 -1.63 13.65
CA LEU A 35 0.13 -2.15 13.02
C LEU A 35 0.67 -3.45 13.62
N GLU A 36 0.51 -3.66 14.91
CA GLU A 36 0.98 -4.87 15.55
C GLU A 36 0.04 -5.24 16.69
N SER A 37 -0.55 -6.42 16.59
CA SER A 37 -1.38 -7.00 17.63
C SER A 37 -1.16 -8.51 17.65
N ARG A 38 -0.16 -8.97 18.41
CA ARG A 38 0.19 -10.40 18.49
C ARG A 38 -0.33 -11.09 19.75
N GLY A 39 -1.58 -10.78 20.11
CA GLY A 39 -2.27 -11.44 21.23
C GLY A 39 -1.74 -10.99 22.59
N ALA A 40 -1.45 -11.95 23.48
CA ALA A 40 -1.03 -11.68 24.86
C ALA A 40 0.42 -11.16 24.93
N GLN A 41 0.58 -9.87 24.62
CA GLN A 41 1.81 -9.12 24.82
C GLN A 41 1.59 -8.10 25.94
N ASP A 42 2.50 -8.07 26.91
CA ASP A 42 2.46 -7.06 27.97
C ASP A 42 2.76 -5.66 27.39
N ALA A 43 2.42 -4.61 28.13
CA ALA A 43 2.78 -3.25 27.77
C ALA A 43 4.30 -3.14 27.53
N GLY A 44 4.68 -2.48 26.43
CA GLY A 44 6.08 -2.31 26.02
C GLY A 44 6.60 -3.32 24.99
N TRP A 45 5.81 -4.32 24.60
CA TRP A 45 6.18 -5.32 23.58
C TRP A 45 5.65 -4.97 22.18
N ASN A 46 5.92 -3.75 21.70
CA ASN A 46 5.47 -3.27 20.39
C ASN A 46 6.66 -2.79 19.54
N THR A 47 6.96 -3.52 18.46
CA THR A 47 8.06 -3.23 17.54
C THR A 47 7.83 -1.98 16.70
N VAL A 48 6.56 -1.58 16.54
CA VAL A 48 6.18 -0.33 15.86
C VAL A 48 6.69 0.88 16.64
N ALA A 49 6.57 0.84 17.97
CA ALA A 49 7.07 1.93 18.83
C ALA A 49 8.58 2.11 18.65
N THR A 50 9.33 1.01 18.68
CA THR A 50 10.77 1.02 18.40
C THR A 50 11.08 1.51 16.98
N ALA A 51 10.27 1.13 15.97
CA ALA A 51 10.46 1.63 14.61
C ALA A 51 10.28 3.15 14.51
N SER A 52 9.33 3.72 15.24
CA SER A 52 9.12 5.18 15.32
C SER A 52 10.29 5.90 16.02
N GLU A 53 10.85 5.31 17.08
CA GLU A 53 12.05 5.81 17.76
C GLU A 53 13.25 5.81 16.80
N VAL A 54 13.54 4.67 16.16
CA VAL A 54 14.61 4.51 15.16
C VAL A 54 14.46 5.50 14.01
N PHE A 55 13.24 5.71 13.52
CA PHE A 55 12.96 6.68 12.47
C PHE A 55 13.31 8.11 12.92
N SER A 56 12.96 8.47 14.15
CA SER A 56 13.26 9.79 14.73
C SER A 56 14.76 9.99 14.94
N GLU A 57 15.48 8.97 15.40
CA GLU A 57 16.94 8.98 15.52
C GLU A 57 17.63 9.12 14.15
N LEU A 58 17.14 8.39 13.14
CA LEU A 58 17.66 8.46 11.79
C LEU A 58 17.43 9.84 11.17
N LYS A 59 16.24 10.42 11.36
CA LYS A 59 15.91 11.79 10.91
C LYS A 59 16.81 12.81 11.59
N ALA A 60 17.02 12.70 12.91
CA ALA A 60 17.89 13.60 13.66
C ALA A 60 19.36 13.56 13.18
N LEU A 61 19.87 12.37 12.83
CA LEU A 61 21.19 12.25 12.21
C LEU A 61 21.22 12.84 10.79
N GLY A 62 20.19 12.58 9.98
CA GLY A 62 20.07 13.10 8.62
C GLY A 62 19.96 14.63 8.53
N SER A 63 19.41 15.28 9.57
CA SER A 63 19.23 16.74 9.62
C SER A 63 20.47 17.50 10.11
N LYS A 64 21.59 16.84 10.38
CA LYS A 64 22.83 17.54 10.79
C LYS A 64 23.40 18.37 9.64
N SER A 65 23.69 19.64 9.92
CA SER A 65 24.31 20.56 8.95
C SER A 65 25.80 20.32 8.74
N SER A 66 26.48 19.71 9.72
CA SER A 66 27.88 19.30 9.61
C SER A 66 28.00 17.93 8.95
N PRO A 67 29.07 17.66 8.16
CA PRO A 67 29.35 16.34 7.65
C PRO A 67 29.39 15.29 8.77
N LEU A 68 28.74 14.15 8.55
CA LEU A 68 28.74 13.05 9.52
C LEU A 68 30.15 12.48 9.68
N THR A 69 30.57 12.27 10.93
CA THR A 69 31.78 11.51 11.25
C THR A 69 31.60 10.05 10.83
N ARG A 70 32.70 9.31 10.70
CA ARG A 70 32.65 7.87 10.37
C ARG A 70 31.83 7.05 11.37
N THR A 71 31.80 7.44 12.64
CA THR A 71 30.98 6.78 13.67
C THR A 71 29.50 7.05 13.45
N GLU A 72 29.13 8.30 13.15
CA GLU A 72 27.74 8.66 12.86
C GLU A 72 27.23 8.03 11.57
N VAL A 73 28.07 7.90 10.54
CA VAL A 73 27.72 7.13 9.32
C VAL A 73 27.43 5.67 9.66
N ARG A 74 28.19 5.04 10.57
CA ARG A 74 27.88 3.68 11.03
C ARG A 74 26.55 3.63 11.77
N GLN A 75 26.28 4.57 12.66
CA GLN A 75 25.02 4.66 13.38
C GLN A 75 23.83 4.81 12.43
N MET A 76 23.91 5.75 11.48
CA MET A 76 22.91 5.95 10.43
C MET A 76 22.62 4.67 9.66
N LEU A 77 23.66 3.94 9.24
CA LEU A 77 23.53 2.68 8.51
C LEU A 77 22.92 1.55 9.36
N CYS A 78 23.25 1.48 10.65
CA CYS A 78 22.62 0.53 11.58
C CYS A 78 21.13 0.84 11.76
N LEU A 79 20.77 2.10 11.96
CA LEU A 79 19.37 2.53 12.08
C LEU A 79 18.58 2.27 10.80
N TYR A 80 19.18 2.54 9.63
CA TYR A 80 18.61 2.19 8.33
C TYR A 80 18.30 0.68 8.22
N ALA A 81 19.25 -0.18 8.63
CA ALA A 81 19.04 -1.63 8.60
C ALA A 81 17.98 -2.09 9.61
N GLN A 82 17.94 -1.48 10.80
CA GLN A 82 16.93 -1.78 11.81
C GLN A 82 15.52 -1.37 11.34
N LEU A 83 15.40 -0.22 10.71
CA LEU A 83 14.14 0.27 10.14
C LEU A 83 13.64 -0.66 9.02
N ALA A 84 14.54 -1.14 8.15
CA ALA A 84 14.21 -2.12 7.11
C ALA A 84 13.62 -3.41 7.69
N GLU A 85 14.02 -3.82 8.90
CA GLU A 85 13.57 -5.06 9.56
C GLU A 85 12.33 -4.85 10.46
N ALA A 86 11.76 -3.64 10.52
CA ALA A 86 10.62 -3.29 11.37
C ALA A 86 9.28 -3.87 10.88
N GLY A 87 9.13 -5.21 10.98
CA GLY A 87 8.00 -5.96 10.45
C GLY A 87 6.62 -5.43 10.82
N GLY A 88 6.42 -4.99 12.07
CA GLY A 88 5.13 -4.46 12.53
C GLY A 88 4.62 -3.27 11.71
N VAL A 89 5.51 -2.40 11.22
CA VAL A 89 5.09 -1.26 10.39
C VAL A 89 4.50 -1.71 9.05
N TYR A 90 5.01 -2.82 8.51
CA TYR A 90 4.63 -3.33 7.20
C TYR A 90 3.40 -4.23 7.24
N GLU A 91 3.04 -4.77 8.40
CA GLU A 91 1.86 -5.61 8.58
C GLU A 91 0.57 -4.83 8.27
N GLY A 92 0.46 -3.59 8.76
CA GLY A 92 -0.66 -2.72 8.42
C GLY A 92 -0.74 -2.41 6.93
N LEU A 93 0.39 -2.09 6.29
CA LEU A 93 0.43 -1.83 4.85
C LEU A 93 -0.02 -3.04 4.02
N LEU A 94 0.41 -4.25 4.41
CA LEU A 94 -0.03 -5.48 3.76
C LEU A 94 -1.54 -5.70 3.94
N ASN A 95 -2.07 -5.50 5.15
CA ASN A 95 -3.51 -5.57 5.40
C ASN A 95 -4.29 -4.55 4.54
N THR A 96 -3.83 -3.31 4.43
CA THR A 96 -4.46 -2.28 3.58
C THR A 96 -4.52 -2.72 2.11
N MET A 97 -3.45 -3.30 1.55
CA MET A 97 -3.49 -3.80 0.17
C MET A 97 -4.40 -5.03 0.02
N GLN A 98 -4.47 -5.88 1.03
CA GLN A 98 -5.32 -7.07 1.05
C GLN A 98 -6.82 -6.76 1.08
N VAL A 99 -7.22 -5.56 1.54
CA VAL A 99 -8.60 -5.07 1.44
C VAL A 99 -9.11 -5.14 0.00
N ALA A 100 -8.28 -4.79 -0.99
CA ALA A 100 -8.68 -4.82 -2.40
C ALA A 100 -9.03 -6.23 -2.89
N GLN A 101 -8.47 -7.26 -2.27
CA GLN A 101 -8.76 -8.67 -2.55
C GLN A 101 -9.90 -9.22 -1.67
N LEU A 102 -10.57 -8.37 -0.90
CA LEU A 102 -11.57 -8.73 0.11
C LEU A 102 -11.08 -9.80 1.09
N LYS A 103 -9.75 -9.83 1.33
CA LYS A 103 -9.17 -10.74 2.31
C LYS A 103 -9.49 -10.23 3.70
N PRO A 104 -9.84 -11.13 4.64
CA PRO A 104 -10.05 -10.76 6.03
C PRO A 104 -8.83 -10.05 6.61
N TYR A 105 -9.05 -9.01 7.41
CA TYR A 105 -7.99 -8.47 8.27
C TYR A 105 -7.31 -9.60 9.05
N ASN A 106 -5.97 -9.64 8.97
CA ASN A 106 -5.14 -10.64 9.58
C ASN A 106 -4.17 -9.99 10.58
N LEU A 107 -4.19 -10.46 11.81
CA LEU A 107 -3.28 -10.01 12.89
C LEU A 107 -1.82 -10.34 12.61
N TRP A 108 -1.53 -11.32 11.74
CA TRP A 108 -0.18 -11.71 11.36
C TRP A 108 -0.10 -11.99 9.86
N PRO A 109 -0.12 -10.95 9.02
CA PRO A 109 -0.30 -11.09 7.57
C PRO A 109 0.93 -11.68 6.85
N PHE A 110 2.10 -11.75 7.51
CA PHE A 110 3.32 -12.40 7.01
C PHE A 110 3.54 -13.82 7.57
N GLN A 111 2.55 -14.42 8.24
CA GLN A 111 2.69 -15.75 8.85
C GLN A 111 3.11 -16.82 7.83
N ASP A 112 2.65 -16.72 6.58
CA ASP A 112 2.96 -17.64 5.48
C ASP A 112 4.45 -17.64 5.09
N LEU A 113 5.19 -16.58 5.44
CA LEU A 113 6.63 -16.48 5.19
C LEU A 113 7.49 -17.13 6.29
N VAL A 114 6.89 -17.47 7.44
CA VAL A 114 7.60 -18.06 8.58
C VAL A 114 8.03 -19.48 8.24
N ARG A 115 9.31 -19.78 8.50
CA ARG A 115 9.88 -21.11 8.24
C ARG A 115 10.17 -21.82 9.54
N VAL A 116 9.83 -23.10 9.61
CA VAL A 116 10.22 -23.97 10.73
C VAL A 116 11.42 -24.80 10.29
N ARG A 117 12.62 -24.44 10.79
CA ARG A 117 13.81 -25.26 10.64
C ARG A 117 13.68 -26.48 11.54
N GLN A 118 13.93 -27.67 11.00
CA GLN A 118 13.76 -28.93 11.75
C GLN A 118 14.95 -29.26 12.67
N SER A 119 16.18 -28.87 12.30
CA SER A 119 17.37 -29.15 13.11
C SER A 119 18.44 -28.04 13.04
N PRO A 120 18.75 -27.36 14.17
CA PRO A 120 17.97 -27.34 15.41
C PRO A 120 16.56 -26.78 15.16
N ARG A 121 15.58 -27.21 15.97
CA ARG A 121 14.20 -26.73 15.84
C ARG A 121 14.15 -25.23 16.13
N ALA A 122 13.88 -24.43 15.11
CA ALA A 122 13.83 -22.98 15.22
C ALA A 122 12.74 -22.42 14.31
N VAL A 123 11.95 -21.48 14.84
CA VAL A 123 11.03 -20.68 14.04
C VAL A 123 11.82 -19.50 13.51
N VAL A 124 11.91 -19.39 12.20
CA VAL A 124 12.62 -18.33 11.50
C VAL A 124 11.57 -17.41 10.90
N GLY A 125 11.47 -16.20 11.45
CA GLY A 125 10.61 -15.15 10.91
C GLY A 125 11.08 -14.68 9.52
N PRO A 126 10.21 -14.03 8.75
CA PRO A 126 10.61 -13.41 7.50
C PRO A 126 11.65 -12.32 7.75
N ASN A 127 12.57 -12.18 6.79
CA ASN A 127 13.45 -11.01 6.73
C ASN A 127 12.81 -9.91 5.88
N ALA A 128 13.24 -8.66 6.02
CA ALA A 128 12.83 -7.52 5.19
C ALA A 128 12.70 -7.84 3.70
N ASN A 129 13.68 -8.52 3.07
CA ASN A 129 13.61 -8.79 1.63
C ASN A 129 12.41 -9.67 1.27
N ALA A 130 12.09 -10.66 2.12
CA ALA A 130 10.90 -11.48 1.95
C ALA A 130 9.62 -10.66 2.19
N MET A 131 9.61 -9.77 3.19
CA MET A 131 8.46 -8.89 3.47
C MET A 131 8.20 -7.89 2.34
N PHE A 132 9.22 -7.16 1.87
CA PHE A 132 9.09 -6.20 0.77
C PHE A 132 8.77 -6.86 -0.56
N ARG A 133 9.33 -8.05 -0.84
CA ARG A 133 8.90 -8.83 -2.00
C ARG A 133 7.43 -9.20 -1.90
N ARG A 134 6.96 -9.66 -0.73
CA ARG A 134 5.54 -9.98 -0.52
C ARG A 134 4.65 -8.75 -0.68
N LEU A 135 5.06 -7.59 -0.17
CA LEU A 135 4.35 -6.33 -0.38
C LEU A 135 4.26 -5.98 -1.87
N ALA A 136 5.37 -6.06 -2.61
CA ALA A 136 5.41 -5.79 -4.05
C ALA A 136 4.55 -6.77 -4.85
N GLU A 137 4.59 -8.07 -4.52
CA GLU A 137 3.75 -9.10 -5.12
C GLU A 137 2.26 -8.82 -4.91
N VAL A 138 1.85 -8.42 -3.69
CA VAL A 138 0.46 -8.07 -3.41
C VAL A 138 0.06 -6.79 -4.15
N ALA A 139 0.89 -5.75 -4.14
CA ALA A 139 0.65 -4.52 -4.89
C ALA A 139 0.48 -4.78 -6.39
N PHE A 140 1.29 -5.67 -6.95
CA PHE A 140 1.18 -6.11 -8.34
C PHE A 140 -0.14 -6.87 -8.56
N ALA A 141 -0.48 -7.82 -7.69
CA ALA A 141 -1.69 -8.64 -7.80
C ALA A 141 -3.01 -7.84 -7.72
N ILE A 142 -3.00 -6.67 -7.08
CA ILE A 142 -4.16 -5.75 -7.05
C ILE A 142 -4.14 -4.76 -8.22
N GLY A 143 -3.21 -4.91 -9.17
CA GLY A 143 -3.07 -4.05 -10.34
C GLY A 143 -2.37 -2.72 -10.08
N MET A 144 -1.71 -2.51 -8.93
CA MET A 144 -0.94 -1.29 -8.62
C MET A 144 0.55 -1.45 -8.92
N THR A 145 0.89 -1.64 -10.20
CA THR A 145 2.27 -1.92 -10.66
C THR A 145 3.26 -0.79 -10.36
N GLY A 146 2.79 0.46 -10.26
CA GLY A 146 3.63 1.58 -9.84
C GLY A 146 4.04 1.47 -8.37
N LEU A 147 3.10 1.14 -7.48
CA LEU A 147 3.37 0.89 -6.07
C LEU A 147 4.30 -0.31 -5.88
N ALA A 148 4.08 -1.40 -6.62
CA ALA A 148 4.94 -2.59 -6.56
C ALA A 148 6.42 -2.25 -6.82
N ARG A 149 6.70 -1.48 -7.88
CA ARG A 149 8.05 -1.01 -8.23
C ARG A 149 8.68 -0.12 -7.14
N LEU A 150 7.88 0.73 -6.50
CA LEU A 150 8.36 1.61 -5.42
C LEU A 150 8.69 0.82 -4.15
N LEU A 151 7.94 -0.24 -3.85
CA LEU A 151 8.20 -1.11 -2.71
C LEU A 151 9.50 -1.91 -2.89
N GLU A 152 9.80 -2.36 -4.11
CA GLU A 152 11.06 -3.09 -4.42
C GLU A 152 12.32 -2.26 -4.16
N ILE A 153 12.22 -0.92 -4.24
CA ILE A 153 13.36 -0.02 -4.09
C ILE A 153 13.36 0.77 -2.78
N ALA A 154 12.36 0.56 -1.91
CA ALA A 154 12.24 1.25 -0.61
C ALA A 154 13.47 1.02 0.28
N PHE A 155 14.07 -0.17 0.19
CA PHE A 155 15.31 -0.54 0.85
C PHE A 155 16.24 -1.24 -0.12
N ARG A 156 17.48 -0.76 -0.20
CA ARG A 156 18.59 -1.43 -0.88
C ARG A 156 19.04 -2.67 -0.11
N ASP A 157 18.75 -3.83 -0.68
CA ASP A 157 19.12 -5.15 -0.17
C ASP A 157 20.62 -5.29 0.11
N ASP A 158 21.47 -4.74 -0.75
CA ASP A 158 22.93 -4.86 -0.67
C ASP A 158 23.52 -4.10 0.53
N ILE A 159 23.06 -2.87 0.76
CA ILE A 159 23.42 -2.07 1.94
C ILE A 159 22.91 -2.76 3.20
N ARG A 160 21.59 -3.05 3.27
CA ARG A 160 20.94 -3.63 4.44
C ARG A 160 21.60 -4.94 4.86
N ASN A 161 21.82 -5.86 3.91
CA ASN A 161 22.46 -7.14 4.20
C ASN A 161 23.88 -6.96 4.69
N ALA A 162 24.67 -6.08 4.09
CA ALA A 162 26.05 -5.87 4.51
C ALA A 162 26.14 -5.30 5.93
N ILE A 163 25.25 -4.39 6.32
CA ILE A 163 25.21 -3.84 7.68
C ILE A 163 24.74 -4.88 8.70
N ALA A 164 23.63 -5.58 8.43
CA ALA A 164 23.08 -6.63 9.30
C ALA A 164 24.07 -7.78 9.57
N HIS A 165 25.11 -7.87 8.75
CA HIS A 165 26.08 -8.94 8.77
C HIS A 165 27.52 -8.49 9.00
N ALA A 166 27.75 -7.19 9.18
CA ALA A 166 29.07 -6.57 9.29
C ALA A 166 30.02 -6.89 8.11
N ASP A 167 29.48 -7.12 6.91
CA ASP A 167 30.24 -7.43 5.68
C ASP A 167 30.62 -6.17 4.89
N TYR A 168 31.02 -5.12 5.59
CA TYR A 168 31.29 -3.82 4.97
C TYR A 168 32.53 -3.13 5.50
N ILE A 169 33.08 -2.23 4.67
CA ILE A 169 34.15 -1.32 5.06
C ILE A 169 33.76 0.08 4.59
N LEU A 170 33.69 1.03 5.53
CA LEU A 170 33.59 2.45 5.19
C LEU A 170 34.94 2.98 4.73
N VAL A 171 34.96 3.57 3.54
CA VAL A 171 36.11 4.25 2.92
C VAL A 171 35.70 5.68 2.54
N PRO A 172 36.64 6.59 2.23
CA PRO A 172 36.30 7.98 1.93
C PRO A 172 35.28 8.14 0.79
N GLU A 173 35.31 7.26 -0.21
CA GLU A 173 34.44 7.33 -1.38
C GLU A 173 33.04 6.70 -1.14
N GLY A 174 32.87 5.95 -0.05
CA GLY A 174 31.60 5.30 0.28
C GLY A 174 31.73 3.98 1.04
N LEU A 175 30.82 3.06 0.72
CA LEU A 175 30.63 1.79 1.40
C LEU A 175 31.11 0.64 0.50
N ARG A 176 32.22 -0.01 0.86
CA ARG A 176 32.67 -1.24 0.20
C ARG A 176 31.92 -2.43 0.75
N LEU A 177 31.20 -3.13 -0.12
CA LEU A 177 30.43 -4.32 0.21
C LEU A 177 31.25 -5.57 -0.14
N ARG A 178 31.43 -6.44 0.86
CA ARG A 178 32.05 -7.75 0.67
C ARG A 178 30.96 -8.76 0.30
N ARG A 179 31.19 -9.57 -0.74
CA ARG A 179 30.33 -10.73 -1.01
C ARG A 179 30.77 -11.91 -0.14
N ARG A 180 29.88 -12.38 0.75
CA ARG A 180 30.12 -13.55 1.62
C ARG A 180 30.52 -14.81 0.85
N ASN A 181 29.98 -14.99 -0.35
CA ASN A 181 30.14 -16.21 -1.15
C ASN A 181 31.20 -16.08 -2.27
N GLY A 182 32.12 -15.11 -2.17
CA GLY A 182 33.09 -14.80 -3.23
C GLY A 182 32.52 -13.90 -4.34
N GLY A 183 33.40 -13.39 -5.20
CA GLY A 183 33.09 -12.46 -6.28
C GLY A 183 33.70 -11.06 -6.10
N GLN A 184 33.46 -10.18 -7.07
CA GLN A 184 33.98 -8.81 -7.05
C GLN A 184 33.27 -7.99 -5.97
N SER A 185 34.05 -7.27 -5.15
CA SER A 185 33.51 -6.30 -4.21
C SER A 185 32.81 -5.18 -4.95
N THR A 186 31.73 -4.66 -4.38
CA THR A 186 31.00 -3.51 -4.93
C THR A 186 31.27 -2.29 -4.06
N LEU A 187 31.50 -1.14 -4.69
CA LEU A 187 31.52 0.15 -4.00
C LEU A 187 30.16 0.81 -4.20
N VAL A 188 29.45 1.06 -3.09
CA VAL A 188 28.31 1.98 -3.08
C VAL A 188 28.86 3.36 -2.76
N SER A 189 28.71 4.30 -3.67
CA SER A 189 29.20 5.66 -3.49
C SER A 189 28.47 6.37 -2.33
N ASN A 190 29.07 7.42 -1.78
CA ASN A 190 28.40 8.26 -0.78
C ASN A 190 27.05 8.79 -1.27
N ALA A 191 26.95 9.22 -2.54
CA ALA A 191 25.71 9.72 -3.11
C ALA A 191 24.61 8.65 -3.15
N GLU A 192 24.96 7.44 -3.59
CA GLU A 192 24.03 6.31 -3.59
C GLU A 192 23.56 5.90 -2.19
N MET A 193 24.46 5.97 -1.21
CA MET A 193 24.14 5.68 0.19
C MET A 193 23.17 6.73 0.75
N VAL A 194 23.42 8.01 0.48
CA VAL A 194 22.51 9.12 0.87
C VAL A 194 21.15 8.93 0.21
N ASN A 195 21.10 8.66 -1.09
CA ASN A 195 19.85 8.44 -1.81
C ASN A 195 19.06 7.26 -1.22
N ALA A 196 19.74 6.16 -0.87
CA ALA A 196 19.09 4.99 -0.27
C ALA A 196 18.46 5.31 1.10
N VAL A 197 19.18 6.06 1.95
CA VAL A 197 18.68 6.50 3.25
C VAL A 197 17.49 7.46 3.07
N GLN A 198 17.59 8.44 2.17
CA GLN A 198 16.50 9.38 1.89
C GLN A 198 15.24 8.67 1.38
N VAL A 199 15.37 7.72 0.45
CA VAL A 199 14.25 6.90 -0.03
C VAL A 199 13.57 6.16 1.12
N SER A 200 14.34 5.53 2.02
CA SER A 200 13.77 4.85 3.18
C SER A 200 13.07 5.79 4.17
N LEU A 201 13.63 6.99 4.38
CA LEU A 201 13.02 8.01 5.25
C LEU A 201 11.70 8.49 4.65
N PHE A 202 11.67 8.82 3.36
CA PHE A 202 10.46 9.23 2.66
C PHE A 202 9.39 8.14 2.67
N PHE A 203 9.78 6.87 2.52
CA PHE A 203 8.86 5.75 2.63
C PHE A 203 8.17 5.71 4.00
N PHE A 204 8.95 5.80 5.07
CA PHE A 204 8.43 5.77 6.43
C PHE A 204 7.60 7.00 6.78
N GLU A 205 8.06 8.19 6.38
CA GLU A 205 7.37 9.46 6.62
C GLU A 205 5.99 9.47 5.97
N LEU A 206 5.91 9.11 4.68
CA LEU A 206 4.62 9.07 3.99
C LEU A 206 3.73 7.97 4.54
N LEU A 207 4.24 6.76 4.81
CA LEU A 207 3.42 5.70 5.37
C LEU A 207 2.83 6.10 6.73
N HIS A 208 3.61 6.77 7.58
CA HIS A 208 3.11 7.31 8.84
C HIS A 208 2.06 8.40 8.62
N ALA A 209 2.32 9.35 7.71
CA ALA A 209 1.39 10.44 7.40
C ALA A 209 0.04 9.93 6.88
N PHE A 210 0.03 8.99 5.93
CA PHE A 210 -1.21 8.39 5.42
C PHE A 210 -1.99 7.64 6.48
N ARG A 211 -1.29 6.91 7.36
CA ARG A 211 -1.94 6.22 8.48
C ARG A 211 -2.58 7.19 9.46
N GLN A 212 -1.87 8.27 9.83
CA GLN A 212 -2.40 9.28 10.73
C GLN A 212 -3.58 10.02 10.08
N ALA A 213 -3.45 10.46 8.82
CA ALA A 213 -4.54 11.14 8.11
C ALA A 213 -5.78 10.23 7.99
N THR A 214 -5.58 8.94 7.74
CA THR A 214 -6.68 7.96 7.71
C THR A 214 -7.31 7.80 9.09
N ALA A 215 -6.52 7.68 10.15
CA ALA A 215 -7.02 7.61 11.53
C ALA A 215 -7.84 8.86 11.90
N GLU A 216 -7.33 10.05 11.58
CA GLU A 216 -8.01 11.33 11.85
C GLU A 216 -9.34 11.46 11.10
N SER A 217 -9.51 10.79 9.95
CA SER A 217 -10.80 10.76 9.24
C SER A 217 -11.93 10.06 10.03
N PHE A 218 -11.60 9.33 11.09
CA PHE A 218 -12.54 8.71 12.03
C PHE A 218 -12.75 9.53 13.30
N ARG A 219 -12.41 10.83 13.25
CA ARG A 219 -12.74 11.83 14.27
C ARG A 219 -13.66 12.90 13.64
N PRO A 220 -14.93 13.02 14.06
CA PRO A 220 -15.58 12.29 15.15
C PRO A 220 -15.94 10.84 14.79
N ALA A 221 -16.31 10.07 15.82
CA ALA A 221 -16.80 8.71 15.65
C ALA A 221 -17.97 8.61 14.66
N ARG A 222 -18.00 7.54 13.88
CA ARG A 222 -19.10 7.26 12.94
C ARG A 222 -19.44 5.77 12.89
N ILE A 223 -20.69 5.48 12.51
CA ILE A 223 -21.18 4.12 12.32
C ILE A 223 -21.06 3.77 10.84
N ILE A 224 -20.40 2.67 10.55
CA ILE A 224 -20.18 2.16 9.19
C ILE A 224 -20.69 0.73 9.13
N VAL A 225 -21.55 0.43 8.14
CA VAL A 225 -21.98 -0.94 7.86
C VAL A 225 -20.97 -1.58 6.92
N GLY A 226 -20.24 -2.59 7.40
CA GLY A 226 -19.17 -3.22 6.65
C GLY A 226 -18.79 -4.56 7.22
N ARG A 227 -17.89 -5.27 6.54
CA ARG A 227 -17.32 -6.53 7.05
C ARG A 227 -16.09 -6.23 7.87
N PHE A 228 -15.98 -6.84 9.04
CA PHE A 228 -14.72 -6.86 9.81
C PHE A 228 -14.13 -8.26 9.75
N SER A 229 -12.99 -8.40 9.08
CA SER A 229 -12.33 -9.68 8.87
C SER A 229 -13.30 -10.71 8.25
N ALA A 230 -13.41 -11.90 8.85
CA ALA A 230 -14.32 -12.96 8.40
C ALA A 230 -15.77 -12.79 8.87
N ASN A 231 -16.10 -11.74 9.63
CA ASN A 231 -17.45 -11.54 10.17
C ASN A 231 -18.44 -11.08 9.09
N PRO A 232 -19.75 -11.40 9.25
CA PRO A 232 -20.80 -10.86 8.40
C PRO A 232 -20.84 -9.33 8.47
N PRO A 233 -21.37 -8.64 7.42
CA PRO A 233 -21.55 -7.21 7.49
C PRO A 233 -22.49 -6.81 8.62
N MET A 234 -22.10 -5.79 9.39
CA MET A 234 -22.87 -5.23 10.50
C MET A 234 -22.40 -3.78 10.77
N PRO A 235 -23.18 -2.95 11.49
CA PRO A 235 -22.74 -1.61 11.85
C PRO A 235 -21.61 -1.68 12.89
N TYR A 236 -20.49 -1.06 12.58
CA TYR A 236 -19.36 -0.84 13.48
C TYR A 236 -19.24 0.65 13.80
N LYS A 237 -19.15 0.98 15.09
CA LYS A 237 -18.73 2.31 15.54
C LYS A 237 -17.19 2.34 15.51
N LEU A 238 -16.65 3.19 14.65
CA LEU A 238 -15.22 3.43 14.47
C LEU A 238 -14.87 4.82 14.99
N GLU A 239 -13.77 4.93 15.73
CA GLU A 239 -13.37 6.19 16.39
C GLU A 239 -11.86 6.27 16.60
N LEU A 240 -11.27 7.44 16.31
CA LEU A 240 -10.01 7.87 16.88
C LEU A 240 -10.28 8.77 18.10
N LYS A 241 -10.02 8.25 19.29
CA LYS A 241 -10.25 8.96 20.57
C LYS A 241 -9.22 10.07 20.80
N ASP A 242 -9.53 10.98 21.71
CA ASP A 242 -8.65 12.12 22.04
C ASP A 242 -7.29 11.70 22.63
N ASP A 243 -7.22 10.51 23.25
CA ASP A 243 -5.98 9.92 23.75
C ASP A 243 -5.11 9.25 22.67
N GLY A 244 -5.54 9.31 21.41
CA GLY A 244 -4.87 8.70 20.26
C GLY A 244 -5.18 7.21 20.06
N SER A 245 -6.00 6.61 20.92
CA SER A 245 -6.41 5.21 20.76
C SER A 245 -7.49 5.05 19.69
N LEU A 246 -7.38 3.98 18.90
CA LEU A 246 -8.39 3.57 17.94
C LEU A 246 -9.39 2.63 18.60
N SER A 247 -10.68 2.84 18.37
CA SER A 247 -11.76 2.04 18.92
C SER A 247 -12.66 1.51 17.82
N LEU A 248 -12.87 0.20 17.81
CA LEU A 248 -13.82 -0.51 16.96
C LEU A 248 -14.78 -1.27 17.88
N SER A 249 -16.07 -1.02 17.73
CA SER A 249 -17.11 -1.66 18.55
C SER A 249 -18.39 -1.88 17.75
N THR A 250 -19.22 -2.83 18.17
CA THR A 250 -20.53 -3.09 17.57
C THR A 250 -21.47 -3.62 18.65
N ASP A 251 -22.71 -3.12 18.64
CA ASP A 251 -23.82 -3.62 19.46
C ASP A 251 -24.83 -4.41 18.60
N ALA A 252 -24.49 -4.68 17.34
CA ALA A 252 -25.38 -5.36 16.42
C ALA A 252 -25.58 -6.83 16.86
N PRO A 253 -26.83 -7.33 16.93
CA PRO A 253 -27.08 -8.72 17.28
C PRO A 253 -26.73 -9.70 16.16
N GLY A 254 -26.36 -9.22 14.97
CA GLY A 254 -26.04 -10.03 13.80
C GLY A 254 -25.91 -9.21 12.51
N LEU A 255 -26.03 -9.92 11.38
CA LEU A 255 -25.93 -9.38 10.03
C LEU A 255 -26.87 -8.19 9.82
N GLN A 256 -26.33 -7.08 9.34
CA GLN A 256 -27.09 -5.94 8.83
C GLN A 256 -26.38 -5.37 7.61
N VAL A 257 -27.17 -4.95 6.62
CA VAL A 257 -26.69 -4.34 5.38
C VAL A 257 -27.47 -3.05 5.12
N ASP A 258 -26.81 -2.06 4.54
CA ASP A 258 -27.45 -0.84 4.04
C ASP A 258 -27.20 -0.68 2.53
N ALA A 259 -27.81 0.35 1.93
CA ALA A 259 -27.67 0.61 0.49
C ALA A 259 -26.23 0.94 0.08
N ALA A 260 -25.45 1.58 0.95
CA ALA A 260 -24.06 1.92 0.65
C ALA A 260 -23.17 0.67 0.61
N TYR A 261 -23.32 -0.22 1.59
CA TYR A 261 -22.67 -1.53 1.63
C TYR A 261 -23.03 -2.37 0.40
N GLU A 262 -24.33 -2.45 0.07
CA GLU A 262 -24.79 -3.23 -1.08
C GLU A 262 -24.28 -2.69 -2.42
N ARG A 263 -24.26 -1.35 -2.59
CA ARG A 263 -23.64 -0.71 -3.76
C ARG A 263 -22.17 -1.09 -3.85
N GLN A 264 -21.43 -0.94 -2.75
CA GLN A 264 -19.99 -1.21 -2.76
C GLN A 264 -19.67 -2.69 -2.97
N ARG A 265 -20.46 -3.60 -2.38
CA ARG A 265 -20.30 -5.04 -2.60
C ARG A 265 -20.36 -5.37 -4.09
N ARG A 266 -21.35 -4.84 -4.81
CA ARG A 266 -21.51 -5.03 -6.27
C ARG A 266 -20.32 -4.48 -7.05
N ILE A 267 -19.81 -3.30 -6.68
CA ILE A 267 -18.60 -2.74 -7.29
C ILE A 267 -17.40 -3.68 -7.05
N ASN A 268 -17.22 -4.16 -5.82
CA ASN A 268 -16.10 -5.03 -5.47
C ASN A 268 -16.18 -6.38 -6.21
N ASP A 269 -17.37 -6.97 -6.37
CA ASP A 269 -17.58 -8.19 -7.16
C ASP A 269 -17.15 -8.00 -8.62
N ARG A 270 -17.32 -6.78 -9.15
CA ARG A 270 -16.93 -6.38 -10.51
C ARG A 270 -15.45 -6.00 -10.64
N LEU A 271 -14.74 -5.76 -9.54
CA LEU A 271 -13.31 -5.48 -9.54
C LEU A 271 -12.45 -6.75 -9.51
N GLY A 272 -12.99 -7.88 -9.05
CA GLY A 272 -12.30 -9.17 -9.09
C GLY A 272 -10.98 -9.21 -8.31
N GLY A 273 -10.83 -8.36 -7.29
CA GLY A 273 -9.60 -8.25 -6.51
C GLY A 273 -8.55 -7.27 -7.04
N GLN A 274 -8.86 -6.52 -8.11
CA GLN A 274 -8.00 -5.46 -8.67
C GLN A 274 -8.54 -4.06 -8.37
N MET A 275 -7.70 -3.03 -8.56
CA MET A 275 -8.12 -1.64 -8.40
C MET A 275 -8.83 -1.07 -9.63
N VAL A 276 -8.64 -1.68 -10.80
CA VAL A 276 -9.20 -1.19 -12.06
C VAL A 276 -9.60 -2.38 -12.94
N ALA A 277 -10.85 -2.36 -13.42
CA ALA A 277 -11.30 -3.30 -14.44
C ALA A 277 -11.98 -2.56 -15.60
N ALA A 278 -11.92 -3.17 -16.78
CA ALA A 278 -12.53 -2.68 -18.01
C ALA A 278 -13.38 -3.76 -18.66
N TYR A 279 -14.55 -3.35 -19.15
CA TYR A 279 -15.56 -4.20 -19.74
C TYR A 279 -15.75 -3.84 -21.21
N ILE A 280 -15.52 -4.80 -22.10
CA ILE A 280 -15.53 -4.61 -23.55
C ILE A 280 -16.79 -5.23 -24.15
N SER A 281 -17.58 -4.42 -24.85
CA SER A 281 -18.71 -4.88 -25.66
C SER A 281 -18.21 -5.65 -26.90
N PRO A 282 -18.95 -6.65 -27.41
CA PRO A 282 -18.55 -7.35 -28.63
C PRO A 282 -18.29 -6.38 -29.80
N GLY A 283 -17.22 -6.63 -30.55
CA GLY A 283 -16.87 -5.84 -31.74
C GLY A 283 -16.31 -4.44 -31.47
N ILE A 284 -16.10 -4.05 -30.21
CA ILE A 284 -15.42 -2.80 -29.85
C ILE A 284 -13.93 -3.06 -29.63
N ASP A 285 -13.10 -2.37 -30.40
CA ASP A 285 -11.66 -2.35 -30.15
C ASP A 285 -11.31 -1.44 -28.97
N LEU A 286 -10.32 -1.86 -28.19
CA LEU A 286 -9.76 -1.05 -27.11
C LEU A 286 -9.10 0.20 -27.70
N PRO A 287 -9.32 1.40 -27.12
CA PRO A 287 -8.59 2.59 -27.53
C PRO A 287 -7.07 2.33 -27.38
N PRO A 288 -6.29 2.40 -28.47
CA PRO A 288 -4.92 1.84 -28.49
C PRO A 288 -3.95 2.57 -27.55
N ALA A 289 -4.23 3.83 -27.21
CA ALA A 289 -3.41 4.62 -26.30
C ALA A 289 -3.84 4.50 -24.82
N LEU A 290 -5.08 4.09 -24.54
CA LEU A 290 -5.64 4.17 -23.19
C LEU A 290 -4.92 3.25 -22.20
N LEU A 291 -4.72 1.98 -22.55
CA LEU A 291 -4.05 1.03 -21.66
C LEU A 291 -2.57 1.38 -21.40
N PRO A 292 -1.76 1.76 -22.41
CA PRO A 292 -0.40 2.28 -22.16
C PRO A 292 -0.37 3.52 -21.26
N GLU A 293 -1.32 4.44 -21.42
CA GLU A 293 -1.42 5.64 -20.57
C GLU A 293 -1.75 5.29 -19.12
N ILE A 294 -2.71 4.38 -18.89
CA ILE A 294 -3.05 3.88 -17.55
C ILE A 294 -1.87 3.14 -16.91
N SER A 295 -1.14 2.34 -17.69
CA SER A 295 0.07 1.64 -17.25
C SER A 295 1.19 2.60 -16.83
N THR A 296 1.31 3.73 -17.53
CA THR A 296 2.25 4.81 -17.16
C THR A 296 1.86 5.49 -15.85
N MET A 297 0.57 5.51 -15.51
CA MET A 297 0.08 5.95 -14.19
C MET A 297 0.25 4.88 -13.10
N GLY A 298 0.81 3.72 -13.45
CA GLY A 298 1.15 2.66 -12.51
C GLY A 298 0.00 1.71 -12.18
N PHE A 299 -0.96 1.56 -13.09
CA PHE A 299 -2.05 0.60 -12.99
C PHE A 299 -2.01 -0.47 -14.07
N GLU A 300 -2.34 -1.70 -13.72
CA GLU A 300 -2.74 -2.76 -14.64
C GLU A 300 -4.27 -2.87 -14.61
N VAL A 301 -4.88 -3.11 -15.78
CA VAL A 301 -6.33 -3.14 -15.94
C VAL A 301 -6.76 -4.58 -16.16
N LEU A 302 -7.68 -5.08 -15.33
CA LEU A 302 -8.37 -6.33 -15.59
C LEU A 302 -9.32 -6.15 -16.79
N ILE A 303 -9.09 -6.88 -17.88
CA ILE A 303 -9.92 -6.79 -19.08
C ILE A 303 -10.92 -7.94 -19.11
N ILE A 304 -12.21 -7.60 -19.22
CA ILE A 304 -13.32 -8.53 -19.28
C ILE A 304 -14.07 -8.29 -20.59
N GLY A 305 -13.94 -9.22 -21.55
CA GLY A 305 -14.66 -9.19 -22.81
C GLY A 305 -15.99 -9.95 -22.71
N PHE A 306 -17.04 -9.40 -23.29
CA PHE A 306 -18.33 -10.08 -23.45
C PHE A 306 -18.43 -10.76 -24.81
N GLU A 307 -19.06 -11.94 -24.85
CA GLU A 307 -19.27 -12.68 -26.10
C GLU A 307 -20.47 -12.16 -26.89
N ASN A 308 -21.47 -11.60 -26.20
CA ASN A 308 -22.71 -11.10 -26.82
C ASN A 308 -23.14 -9.74 -26.23
N GLU A 309 -23.88 -8.97 -27.04
CA GLU A 309 -24.32 -7.62 -26.67
C GLU A 309 -25.35 -7.64 -25.53
N THR A 310 -26.06 -8.77 -25.37
CA THR A 310 -27.10 -8.91 -24.35
C THR A 310 -26.51 -8.92 -22.94
N GLU A 311 -25.41 -9.62 -22.72
CA GLU A 311 -24.70 -9.64 -21.45
C GLU A 311 -24.09 -8.28 -21.09
N PHE A 312 -23.49 -7.59 -22.08
CA PHE A 312 -22.98 -6.24 -21.87
C PHE A 312 -24.10 -5.25 -21.55
N ALA A 313 -25.23 -5.34 -22.27
CA ALA A 313 -26.42 -4.54 -21.99
C ALA A 313 -27.00 -4.84 -20.61
N ALA A 314 -26.98 -6.10 -20.17
CA ALA A 314 -27.40 -6.49 -18.82
C ALA A 314 -26.50 -5.89 -17.74
N LEU A 315 -25.18 -5.85 -17.95
CA LEU A 315 -24.27 -5.15 -17.05
C LEU A 315 -24.61 -3.65 -16.97
N ILE A 316 -24.82 -2.97 -18.10
CA ILE A 316 -25.20 -1.55 -18.12
C ILE A 316 -26.53 -1.31 -17.40
N ALA A 317 -27.50 -2.20 -17.59
CA ALA A 317 -28.78 -2.15 -16.89
C ALA A 317 -28.58 -2.29 -15.38
N GLU A 318 -27.79 -3.25 -14.91
CA GLU A 318 -27.46 -3.44 -13.49
C GLU A 318 -26.77 -2.20 -12.90
N VAL A 319 -25.76 -1.67 -13.60
CA VAL A 319 -25.01 -0.47 -13.17
C VAL A 319 -25.97 0.70 -12.98
N THR A 320 -26.96 0.84 -13.85
CA THR A 320 -27.96 1.91 -13.79
C THR A 320 -29.00 1.66 -12.70
N GLU A 321 -29.56 0.47 -12.62
CA GLU A 321 -30.58 0.07 -11.64
C GLU A 321 -30.09 0.23 -10.21
N HIS A 322 -28.84 -0.15 -9.94
CA HIS A 322 -28.26 -0.12 -8.60
C HIS A 322 -27.41 1.12 -8.32
N GLY A 323 -27.40 2.11 -9.21
CA GLY A 323 -26.66 3.36 -9.02
C GLY A 323 -25.15 3.15 -8.84
N LEU A 324 -24.56 2.21 -9.58
CA LEU A 324 -23.13 1.87 -9.50
C LEU A 324 -22.24 2.87 -10.24
N TRP A 325 -22.83 3.80 -11.01
CA TRP A 325 -22.11 4.92 -11.63
C TRP A 325 -21.37 5.75 -10.58
N ASP A 326 -20.18 6.23 -10.94
CA ASP A 326 -19.50 7.29 -10.19
C ASP A 326 -20.32 8.59 -10.24
N ALA A 327 -20.23 9.43 -9.20
CA ALA A 327 -21.06 10.61 -9.04
C ALA A 327 -20.67 11.78 -9.97
N ALA A 328 -19.48 11.75 -10.56
CA ALA A 328 -19.02 12.78 -11.48
C ALA A 328 -19.78 12.71 -12.82
N PRO A 329 -20.08 13.86 -13.46
CA PRO A 329 -20.80 13.88 -14.74
C PRO A 329 -20.06 13.06 -15.81
N ILE A 330 -20.82 12.21 -16.50
CA ILE A 330 -20.35 11.45 -17.66
C ILE A 330 -20.22 12.45 -18.82
N ALA A 331 -19.05 12.51 -19.46
CA ALA A 331 -18.92 13.27 -20.69
C ALA A 331 -19.80 12.61 -21.77
N GLU A 332 -20.90 13.26 -22.13
CA GLU A 332 -21.73 12.88 -23.28
C GLU A 332 -20.98 13.25 -24.56
N SER A 333 -20.05 12.39 -25.01
CA SER A 333 -19.72 12.20 -26.43
C SER A 333 -18.28 11.69 -26.60
N ALA A 334 -18.13 10.40 -26.89
CA ALA A 334 -17.12 9.94 -27.83
C ALA A 334 -17.55 8.58 -28.36
N ASN A 335 -17.49 8.40 -29.68
CA ASN A 335 -17.35 7.06 -30.25
C ASN A 335 -16.06 6.47 -29.67
N HIS A 336 -16.06 5.20 -29.24
CA HIS A 336 -14.94 4.51 -28.58
C HIS A 336 -14.71 4.83 -27.08
N THR A 337 -15.77 4.83 -26.27
CA THR A 337 -15.63 4.80 -24.80
C THR A 337 -15.56 3.36 -24.28
N LEU A 338 -14.68 3.12 -23.31
CA LEU A 338 -14.55 1.86 -22.58
C LEU A 338 -15.31 1.98 -21.24
N LEU A 339 -16.14 0.99 -20.92
CA LEU A 339 -16.77 0.92 -19.60
C LEU A 339 -15.72 0.44 -18.60
N MET A 340 -15.37 1.26 -17.62
CA MET A 340 -14.40 0.95 -16.59
C MET A 340 -15.02 1.02 -15.20
N VAL A 341 -14.44 0.29 -14.25
CA VAL A 341 -14.79 0.33 -12.83
C VAL A 341 -13.54 0.53 -11.98
N THR A 342 -13.66 1.37 -10.96
CA THR A 342 -12.73 1.50 -9.83
C THR A 342 -13.54 1.38 -8.54
N PRO A 343 -12.91 1.39 -7.35
CA PRO A 343 -13.64 1.42 -6.08
C PRO A 343 -14.64 2.58 -5.92
N LEU A 344 -14.54 3.64 -6.74
CA LEU A 344 -15.47 4.76 -6.74
C LEU A 344 -16.79 4.44 -7.46
N GLY A 345 -16.77 3.54 -8.44
CA GLY A 345 -17.92 3.17 -9.25
C GLY A 345 -17.56 2.89 -10.69
N PHE A 346 -18.57 2.90 -11.55
CA PHE A 346 -18.43 2.76 -13.00
C PHE A 346 -18.30 4.11 -13.70
N ARG A 347 -17.50 4.15 -14.76
CA ARG A 347 -17.37 5.33 -15.63
C ARG A 347 -17.05 4.89 -17.06
N LYS A 348 -17.53 5.66 -18.04
CA LYS A 348 -17.10 5.54 -19.44
C LYS A 348 -15.85 6.40 -19.63
N VAL A 349 -14.77 5.79 -20.11
CA VAL A 349 -13.44 6.42 -20.25
C VAL A 349 -12.91 6.19 -21.66
N SER A 350 -12.41 7.24 -22.30
CA SER A 350 -11.85 7.21 -23.66
C SER A 350 -10.37 7.57 -23.71
N THR A 351 -9.87 8.33 -22.74
CA THR A 351 -8.47 8.79 -22.69
C THR A 351 -7.85 8.60 -21.32
N GLY A 352 -6.51 8.54 -21.25
CA GLY A 352 -5.79 8.53 -19.98
C GLY A 352 -5.99 9.82 -19.18
N ALA A 353 -6.22 10.97 -19.83
CA ALA A 353 -6.54 12.21 -19.13
C ALA A 353 -7.86 12.11 -18.34
N GLU A 354 -8.88 11.50 -18.95
CA GLU A 354 -10.15 11.21 -18.27
C GLU A 354 -9.97 10.21 -17.13
N PHE A 355 -9.18 9.16 -17.34
CA PHE A 355 -8.85 8.20 -16.28
C PHE A 355 -8.13 8.90 -15.12
N LYS A 356 -7.13 9.73 -15.40
CA LYS A 356 -6.38 10.49 -14.38
C LYS A 356 -7.28 11.43 -13.59
N ALA A 357 -8.20 12.13 -14.27
CA ALA A 357 -9.16 13.02 -13.62
C ALA A 357 -10.21 12.27 -12.77
N TRP A 358 -10.33 10.96 -12.95
CA TRP A 358 -11.17 10.09 -12.14
C TRP A 358 -10.48 9.54 -10.88
N LEU A 359 -9.15 9.51 -10.87
CA LEU A 359 -8.39 9.03 -9.71
C LEU A 359 -8.52 10.01 -8.52
N PRO A 360 -8.34 9.52 -7.28
CA PRO A 360 -8.29 10.37 -6.09
C PRO A 360 -7.31 11.55 -6.25
N VAL A 361 -7.70 12.72 -5.74
CA VAL A 361 -6.85 13.92 -5.78
C VAL A 361 -5.58 13.70 -4.97
N VAL A 362 -4.43 13.99 -5.56
CA VAL A 362 -3.12 13.85 -4.93
C VAL A 362 -2.64 15.23 -4.49
N ASP A 363 -2.50 15.41 -3.18
CA ASP A 363 -1.93 16.64 -2.62
C ASP A 363 -0.44 16.76 -2.96
N GLU A 364 0.04 18.00 -3.14
CA GLU A 364 1.45 18.25 -3.36
C GLU A 364 2.27 17.91 -2.10
N VAL A 365 3.37 17.18 -2.29
CA VAL A 365 4.33 16.95 -1.22
C VAL A 365 5.35 18.08 -1.21
N HIS A 366 5.41 18.80 -0.11
CA HIS A 366 6.50 19.74 0.17
C HIS A 366 7.67 18.98 0.80
N ILE A 367 8.75 18.84 0.04
CA ILE A 367 10.01 18.28 0.54
C ILE A 367 10.71 19.38 1.31
N ILE A 368 10.88 19.21 2.63
CA ILE A 368 11.58 20.14 3.53
C ILE A 368 12.99 19.64 3.78
#